data_AF-I1GT58-F1
#
_entry.id   AF-I1GT58-F1
#
_cell.length_a   1.000
_cell.length_b   1.000
_cell.length_c   1.000
_cell.angle_alpha   90.00
_cell.angle_beta   90.00
_cell.angle_gamma   90.00
#
_symmetry.space_group_name_H-M   'P 1'
#
loop_
_entity.id
_entity.type
_entity.pdbx_description
1 polymer ?
#
loop_
_entity_poly.entity_id
_entity_poly.type
_entity_poly.pdbx_seq_one_letter_code
_entity_poly.pdbx_strand_id
1 'polypeptide(L)'
;MRPFLLTPGARLASAPSPSTLSRLLLPLHLQNRHAHASPSPSLHARTNRSSPPLRRRSGRFFASSASSSQMAAPADAPGGSADAFEVIRAHQVKAARLPPIEEIRTILDRSVRGVLATHSQEHVGYPSGSMVDFACDQDGSPILAVSSLAGHSKNLSGSSKCSLLVAKDPEDRTDTVITVYGDATPVSDEEKDAVRSAYLRRHPEAFWVDFGDFRFLHIKPKAVRYVSGVATAILGSGEFSAAEFKEAKVDPISQFSTPITSHMNKDHADDTKLIVQHSTSVMPWY
;
A
#
# COMPACT_ATOMS: atom_id res chain seq x y z
N MET A 1 -7.07 -53.43 38.42
CA MET A 1 -7.50 -52.93 39.73
C MET A 1 -7.74 -51.43 39.61
N ARG A 2 -8.83 -50.99 40.25
CA ARG A 2 -9.56 -49.70 40.25
C ARG A 2 -8.87 -48.39 39.79
N PRO A 3 -9.61 -47.53 39.06
CA PRO A 3 -9.26 -46.15 38.72
C PRO A 3 -9.69 -45.18 39.84
N PHE A 4 -9.03 -44.02 39.96
CA PHE A 4 -9.49 -42.94 40.84
C PHE A 4 -10.34 -41.93 40.07
N LEU A 5 -11.56 -41.75 40.58
CA LEU A 5 -12.64 -40.91 40.11
C LEU A 5 -12.43 -39.43 40.46
N LEU A 6 -12.93 -38.57 39.58
CA LEU A 6 -13.32 -37.18 39.84
C LEU A 6 -14.34 -37.06 40.98
N THR A 7 -14.38 -35.91 41.66
CA THR A 7 -15.61 -35.18 42.06
C THR A 7 -15.26 -33.78 42.63
N PRO A 8 -16.20 -32.81 42.73
CA PRO A 8 -16.01 -31.47 42.17
C PRO A 8 -16.31 -30.30 43.14
N GLY A 9 -16.06 -29.08 42.65
CA GLY A 9 -16.92 -27.90 42.92
C GLY A 9 -16.33 -26.82 43.80
N ALA A 10 -16.15 -25.61 43.25
CA ALA A 10 -16.92 -24.42 43.65
C ALA A 10 -16.48 -23.15 42.90
N ARG A 11 -17.43 -22.62 42.12
CA ARG A 11 -17.83 -21.21 41.93
C ARG A 11 -16.84 -20.15 41.42
N LEU A 12 -17.12 -19.74 40.17
CA LEU A 12 -17.48 -18.38 39.74
C LEU A 12 -16.80 -17.19 40.45
N ALA A 13 -15.89 -16.55 39.73
CA ALA A 13 -15.66 -15.12 39.83
C ALA A 13 -15.70 -14.51 38.42
N SER A 14 -16.47 -13.43 38.32
CA SER A 14 -16.90 -12.70 37.14
C SER A 14 -15.79 -11.92 36.44
N ALA A 15 -15.96 -11.78 35.12
CA ALA A 15 -15.17 -10.95 34.22
C ALA A 15 -15.15 -9.45 34.61
N PRO A 16 -14.04 -8.72 34.37
CA PRO A 16 -14.07 -7.27 34.28
C PRO A 16 -14.38 -6.83 32.84
N SER A 17 -15.41 -6.00 32.73
CA SER A 17 -15.92 -5.34 31.53
C SER A 17 -14.94 -4.35 30.88
N PRO A 18 -14.97 -4.17 29.55
CA PRO A 18 -14.18 -3.15 28.85
C PRO A 18 -14.71 -1.73 29.11
N SER A 19 -13.79 -0.83 29.47
CA SER A 19 -14.04 0.59 29.72
C SER A 19 -14.36 1.36 28.44
N THR A 20 -15.58 1.87 28.40
CA THR A 20 -16.07 3.15 27.85
C THR A 20 -15.10 3.98 27.00
N LEU A 21 -15.26 3.93 25.66
CA LEU A 21 -15.09 5.10 24.77
C LEU A 21 -15.75 4.79 23.40
N SER A 22 -17.07 4.77 23.40
CA SER A 22 -17.89 4.90 22.18
C SER A 22 -19.02 5.86 22.50
N ARG A 23 -18.95 7.08 21.96
CA ARG A 23 -20.06 8.02 21.77
C ARG A 23 -19.55 9.27 21.06
N LEU A 24 -19.76 9.34 19.74
CA LEU A 24 -20.30 10.50 19.01
C LEU A 24 -20.30 10.21 17.50
N LEU A 25 -21.28 9.40 17.08
CA LEU A 25 -21.90 9.55 15.76
C LEU A 25 -23.24 10.22 16.01
N LEU A 26 -23.42 11.44 15.50
CA LEU A 26 -24.75 12.03 15.31
C LEU A 26 -24.95 12.31 13.82
N PRO A 27 -26.12 11.96 13.25
CA PRO A 27 -26.40 12.13 11.84
C PRO A 27 -26.88 13.57 11.55
N LEU A 28 -26.44 14.14 10.43
CA LEU A 28 -27.05 15.34 9.85
C LEU A 28 -27.72 14.99 8.52
N HIS A 29 -29.04 14.81 8.61
CA HIS A 29 -30.07 15.00 7.59
C HIS A 29 -31.18 15.74 8.35
N LEU A 30 -31.89 16.76 7.88
CA LEU A 30 -32.16 17.31 6.56
C LEU A 30 -32.90 18.64 6.85
N GLN A 31 -32.64 19.74 6.12
CA GLN A 31 -33.72 20.72 5.94
C GLN A 31 -33.62 21.41 4.59
N ASN A 32 -34.46 20.88 3.70
CA ASN A 32 -34.86 21.43 2.43
C ASN A 32 -35.74 22.68 2.65
N ARG A 33 -35.45 23.80 1.98
CA ARG A 33 -36.45 24.83 1.68
C ARG A 33 -36.25 25.36 0.25
N HIS A 34 -37.32 25.21 -0.51
CA HIS A 34 -37.57 25.66 -1.87
C HIS A 34 -37.29 27.15 -2.10
N ALA A 35 -36.85 27.50 -3.32
CA ALA A 35 -37.52 28.53 -4.13
C ALA A 35 -37.13 28.41 -5.61
N HIS A 36 -38.15 28.47 -6.46
CA HIS A 36 -38.14 28.54 -7.92
C HIS A 36 -37.44 29.80 -8.46
N ALA A 37 -36.82 29.69 -9.65
CA ALA A 37 -37.23 30.44 -10.86
C ALA A 37 -36.15 30.37 -11.96
N SER A 38 -36.51 29.77 -13.10
CA SER A 38 -35.98 30.15 -14.42
C SER A 38 -36.72 31.42 -14.87
N PRO A 39 -36.15 32.24 -15.77
CA PRO A 39 -36.28 31.94 -17.20
C PRO A 39 -35.06 32.30 -18.07
N SER A 40 -34.97 31.64 -19.22
CA SER A 40 -34.17 32.05 -20.38
C SER A 40 -34.75 33.33 -21.01
N PRO A 41 -33.96 34.04 -21.85
CA PRO A 41 -34.24 33.90 -23.29
C PRO A 41 -32.97 33.83 -24.17
N SER A 42 -33.25 33.61 -25.45
CA SER A 42 -32.43 33.08 -26.52
C SER A 42 -31.79 34.13 -27.45
N LEU A 43 -30.82 33.65 -28.26
CA LEU A 43 -30.40 34.08 -29.62
C LEU A 43 -29.50 35.32 -29.79
N HIS A 44 -28.25 35.13 -30.25
CA HIS A 44 -27.90 35.18 -31.68
C HIS A 44 -26.39 34.99 -31.99
N ALA A 45 -26.15 34.18 -33.03
CA ALA A 45 -25.22 34.35 -34.17
C ALA A 45 -23.68 34.29 -34.03
N ARG A 46 -23.13 33.30 -34.78
CA ARG A 46 -21.94 33.33 -35.68
C ARG A 46 -20.58 33.71 -35.05
N THR A 47 -19.53 32.91 -35.19
CA THR A 47 -18.76 32.78 -36.44
C THR A 47 -17.73 31.64 -36.37
N ASN A 48 -17.42 31.09 -37.54
CA ASN A 48 -16.31 30.20 -37.85
C ASN A 48 -14.98 30.60 -37.21
N ARG A 49 -14.24 29.61 -36.67
CA ARG A 49 -12.78 29.54 -36.83
C ARG A 49 -12.30 28.08 -36.78
N SER A 50 -11.78 27.67 -37.92
CA SER A 50 -11.02 26.46 -38.20
C SER A 50 -9.77 26.35 -37.30
N SER A 51 -9.59 25.20 -36.64
CA SER A 51 -8.33 24.81 -35.99
C SER A 51 -7.59 23.79 -36.87
N PRO A 52 -6.25 23.91 -37.05
CA PRO A 52 -5.48 22.95 -37.83
C PRO A 52 -5.11 21.70 -36.99
N PRO A 53 -4.73 20.57 -37.62
CA PRO A 53 -4.53 19.31 -36.92
C PRO A 53 -3.17 19.26 -36.21
N LEU A 54 -3.18 18.78 -34.96
CA LEU A 54 -1.96 18.45 -34.23
C LEU A 54 -1.36 17.15 -34.76
N ARG A 55 -0.17 17.28 -35.32
CA ARG A 55 0.67 16.24 -35.89
C ARG A 55 1.15 15.27 -34.80
N ARG A 56 0.80 13.99 -34.93
CA ARG A 56 1.39 12.86 -34.19
C ARG A 56 2.92 12.92 -34.30
N ARG A 57 3.60 12.97 -33.16
CA ARG A 57 5.02 12.62 -33.05
C ARG A 57 5.16 11.49 -32.04
N SER A 58 5.31 10.28 -32.57
CA SER A 58 5.89 9.15 -31.88
C SER A 58 7.36 9.45 -31.59
N GLY A 59 7.68 9.65 -30.31
CA GLY A 59 9.05 9.69 -29.81
C GLY A 59 9.12 8.83 -28.57
N ARG A 60 9.56 7.58 -28.72
CA ARG A 60 10.02 6.76 -27.60
C ARG A 60 11.34 7.37 -27.14
N PHE A 61 11.34 7.97 -25.96
CA PHE A 61 12.56 8.30 -25.24
C PHE A 61 12.60 7.42 -23.99
N PHE A 62 13.38 6.34 -24.04
CA PHE A 62 13.89 5.72 -22.83
C PHE A 62 15.08 6.56 -22.38
N ALA A 63 14.89 7.34 -21.32
CA ALA A 63 15.99 7.98 -20.61
C ALA A 63 16.22 7.18 -19.32
N SER A 64 17.25 6.34 -19.32
CA SER A 64 17.84 5.83 -18.08
C SER A 64 18.59 6.98 -17.42
N SER A 65 17.90 7.79 -16.63
CA SER A 65 18.57 8.77 -15.78
C SER A 65 19.17 8.05 -14.58
N ALA A 66 20.46 7.71 -14.67
CA ALA A 66 21.28 7.56 -13.47
C ALA A 66 21.38 8.96 -12.83
N SER A 67 20.44 9.27 -11.94
CA SER A 67 20.49 10.52 -11.18
C SER A 67 21.63 10.42 -10.17
N SER A 68 22.74 11.09 -10.47
CA SER A 68 23.72 11.48 -9.47
C SER A 68 23.06 12.54 -8.57
N SER A 69 22.53 12.12 -7.43
CA SER A 69 21.98 13.02 -6.42
C SER A 69 23.12 13.60 -5.59
N GLN A 70 23.41 14.87 -5.82
CA GLN A 70 24.35 15.64 -5.00
C GLN A 70 23.76 15.78 -3.59
N MET A 71 24.49 15.28 -2.61
CA MET A 71 24.03 15.08 -1.23
C MET A 71 24.19 16.36 -0.40
N ALA A 72 23.17 16.71 0.38
CA ALA A 72 23.32 17.67 1.46
C ALA A 72 23.72 16.91 2.74
N ALA A 73 24.92 17.19 3.27
CA ALA A 73 25.33 16.73 4.59
C ALA A 73 24.53 17.48 5.68
N PRO A 74 24.20 16.83 6.81
CA PRO A 74 23.72 17.56 7.99
C PRO A 74 24.83 18.50 8.48
N ALA A 75 24.45 19.70 8.92
CA ALA A 75 25.41 20.69 9.42
C ALA A 75 26.18 20.17 10.65
N ASP A 76 27.48 20.46 10.68
CA ASP A 76 28.46 19.99 11.65
C ASP A 76 28.04 20.24 13.12
N ALA A 77 27.75 19.17 13.84
CA ALA A 77 27.84 19.14 15.30
C ALA A 77 29.25 18.69 15.69
N PRO A 78 30.00 19.44 16.54
CA PRO A 78 31.36 19.06 16.90
C PRO A 78 31.35 17.77 17.74
N GLY A 79 31.94 16.71 17.19
CA GLY A 79 32.19 15.44 17.89
C GLY A 79 31.21 14.31 17.51
N GLY A 80 31.68 13.36 16.70
CA GLY A 80 31.15 11.99 16.61
C GLY A 80 30.02 11.70 15.61
N SER A 81 29.31 12.70 15.08
CA SER A 81 28.15 12.44 14.20
C SER A 81 28.53 12.14 12.75
N ALA A 82 29.48 12.87 12.16
CA ALA A 82 29.92 12.66 10.78
C ALA A 82 30.57 11.27 10.56
N ASP A 83 31.35 10.80 11.55
CA ASP A 83 32.01 9.50 11.54
C ASP A 83 30.99 8.35 11.60
N ALA A 84 30.01 8.44 12.51
CA ALA A 84 28.94 7.43 12.61
C ALA A 84 28.10 7.33 11.32
N PHE A 85 27.76 8.46 10.68
CA PHE A 85 27.03 8.44 9.42
C PHE A 85 27.83 7.82 8.26
N GLU A 86 29.14 8.06 8.22
CA GLU A 86 30.02 7.43 7.23
C GLU A 86 30.13 5.92 7.44
N VAL A 87 30.30 5.48 8.69
CA VAL A 87 30.30 4.05 9.07
C VAL A 87 28.97 3.38 8.69
N ILE A 88 27.83 4.00 9.03
CA ILE A 88 26.51 3.49 8.66
C ILE A 88 26.39 3.36 7.14
N ARG A 89 26.76 4.39 6.38
CA ARG A 89 26.69 4.37 4.92
C ARG A 89 27.59 3.28 4.33
N ALA A 90 28.83 3.18 4.79
CA ALA A 90 29.78 2.18 4.32
C ALA A 90 29.29 0.75 4.58
N HIS A 91 28.65 0.51 5.73
CA HIS A 91 27.97 -0.75 6.02
C HIS A 91 26.78 -0.98 5.09
N GLN A 92 25.89 0.00 4.94
CA GLN A 92 24.70 -0.11 4.09
C GLN A 92 25.05 -0.39 2.62
N VAL A 93 26.16 0.09 2.09
CA VAL A 93 26.57 -0.25 0.70
C VAL A 93 26.95 -1.72 0.56
N LYS A 94 27.47 -2.37 1.61
CA LYS A 94 28.03 -3.72 1.58
C LYS A 94 27.10 -4.81 2.10
N ALA A 95 26.14 -4.46 2.95
CA ALA A 95 25.24 -5.42 3.56
C ALA A 95 24.46 -6.20 2.49
N ALA A 96 24.46 -7.53 2.60
CA ALA A 96 23.65 -8.38 1.75
C ALA A 96 22.17 -8.07 1.97
N ARG A 97 21.44 -7.89 0.88
CA ARG A 97 20.00 -7.61 0.87
C ARG A 97 19.37 -8.23 -0.37
N LEU A 98 18.04 -8.36 -0.35
CA LEU A 98 17.30 -8.74 -1.54
C LEU A 98 17.61 -7.75 -2.68
N PRO A 99 17.66 -8.23 -3.94
CA PRO A 99 17.57 -7.35 -5.09
C PRO A 99 16.34 -6.45 -4.98
N PRO A 100 16.40 -5.18 -5.41
CA PRO A 100 15.29 -4.24 -5.25
C PRO A 100 13.94 -4.78 -5.74
N ILE A 101 13.92 -5.51 -6.87
CA ILE A 101 12.68 -6.07 -7.40
C ILE A 101 12.05 -7.15 -6.51
N GLU A 102 12.87 -8.02 -5.89
CA GLU A 102 12.39 -9.06 -4.97
C GLU A 102 11.97 -8.45 -3.62
N GLU A 103 12.65 -7.39 -3.18
CA GLU A 103 12.22 -6.61 -2.01
C GLU A 103 10.84 -5.98 -2.24
N ILE A 104 10.65 -5.27 -3.36
CA ILE A 104 9.35 -4.66 -3.71
C ILE A 104 8.27 -5.72 -3.92
N ARG A 105 8.57 -6.84 -4.59
CA ARG A 105 7.65 -7.96 -4.77
C ARG A 105 7.20 -8.56 -3.44
N THR A 106 8.13 -8.69 -2.49
CA THR A 106 7.88 -9.20 -1.15
C THR A 106 7.06 -8.24 -0.31
N ILE A 107 7.41 -6.95 -0.28
CA ILE A 107 6.64 -5.94 0.46
C ILE A 107 5.21 -5.90 -0.04
N LEU A 108 4.99 -5.85 -1.36
CA LEU A 108 3.64 -5.80 -1.92
C LEU A 108 2.83 -7.04 -1.56
N ASP A 109 3.44 -8.24 -1.61
CA ASP A 109 2.80 -9.50 -1.24
C ASP A 109 2.40 -9.56 0.24
N ARG A 110 3.24 -8.99 1.12
CA ARG A 110 3.06 -8.94 2.58
C ARG A 110 2.12 -7.83 3.04
N SER A 111 1.89 -6.82 2.21
CA SER A 111 0.90 -5.77 2.45
C SER A 111 -0.53 -6.22 2.17
N VAL A 112 -1.49 -5.61 2.86
CA VAL A 112 -2.93 -5.96 2.76
C VAL A 112 -3.84 -4.75 2.53
N ARG A 113 -3.28 -3.54 2.58
CA ARG A 113 -4.01 -2.28 2.48
C ARG A 113 -3.19 -1.24 1.72
N GLY A 114 -3.86 -0.40 0.95
CA GLY A 114 -3.23 0.69 0.20
C GLY A 114 -4.21 1.77 -0.19
N VAL A 115 -3.69 2.83 -0.79
CA VAL A 115 -4.48 3.94 -1.33
C VAL A 115 -4.65 3.74 -2.83
N LEU A 116 -5.88 3.46 -3.26
CA LEU A 116 -6.24 3.37 -4.65
C LEU A 116 -6.55 4.77 -5.19
N ALA A 117 -5.82 5.20 -6.21
CA ALA A 117 -6.11 6.41 -6.98
C ALA A 117 -6.84 6.04 -8.28
N THR A 118 -7.97 6.69 -8.53
CA THR A 118 -8.84 6.48 -9.69
C THR A 118 -9.21 7.82 -10.34
N HIS A 119 -9.75 7.77 -11.57
CA HIS A 119 -10.30 8.95 -12.23
C HIS A 119 -11.72 9.21 -11.73
N SER A 120 -11.97 10.36 -11.10
CA SER A 120 -13.29 10.65 -10.54
C SER A 120 -14.33 10.81 -11.64
N GLN A 121 -15.42 10.05 -11.56
CA GLN A 121 -16.60 10.28 -12.41
C GLN A 121 -17.46 11.44 -11.92
N GLU A 122 -17.50 11.66 -10.61
CA GLU A 122 -18.31 12.74 -10.00
C GLU A 122 -17.63 14.11 -10.13
N HIS A 123 -16.31 14.15 -10.06
CA HIS A 123 -15.50 15.36 -10.18
C HIS A 123 -14.58 15.24 -11.40
N VAL A 124 -15.18 15.38 -12.59
CA VAL A 124 -14.48 15.21 -13.88
C VAL A 124 -13.22 16.07 -13.93
N GLY A 125 -12.10 15.45 -14.32
CA GLY A 125 -10.78 16.10 -14.37
C GLY A 125 -9.94 15.96 -13.10
N TYR A 126 -10.51 15.46 -12.00
CA TYR A 126 -9.79 15.23 -10.74
C TYR A 126 -9.55 13.75 -10.47
N PRO A 127 -8.39 13.38 -9.88
CA PRO A 127 -8.21 12.06 -9.31
C PRO A 127 -9.01 11.92 -8.01
N SER A 128 -9.33 10.69 -7.63
CA SER A 128 -9.93 10.35 -6.35
C SER A 128 -9.13 9.25 -5.67
N GLY A 129 -8.73 9.50 -4.42
CA GLY A 129 -8.04 8.53 -3.58
C GLY A 129 -9.01 7.86 -2.60
N SER A 130 -8.91 6.55 -2.46
CA SER A 130 -9.67 5.79 -1.45
C SER A 130 -8.82 4.69 -0.83
N MET A 131 -8.97 4.47 0.47
CA MET A 131 -8.37 3.33 1.14
C MET A 131 -9.05 2.04 0.66
N VAL A 132 -8.25 1.03 0.30
CA VAL A 132 -8.75 -0.29 -0.11
C VAL A 132 -7.94 -1.38 0.56
N ASP A 133 -8.62 -2.47 0.89
CA ASP A 133 -7.97 -3.74 1.23
C ASP A 133 -7.68 -4.52 -0.06
N PHE A 134 -6.57 -5.25 -0.08
CA PHE A 134 -6.14 -6.04 -1.24
C PHE A 134 -5.36 -7.29 -0.82
N ALA A 135 -5.21 -8.21 -1.76
CA ALA A 135 -4.28 -9.33 -1.67
C ALA A 135 -3.54 -9.48 -3.00
N CYS A 136 -2.32 -10.02 -3.04
CA CYS A 136 -1.67 -10.35 -4.31
C CYS A 136 -2.04 -11.76 -4.78
N ASP A 137 -2.19 -11.93 -6.10
CA ASP A 137 -2.19 -13.26 -6.73
C ASP A 137 -0.75 -13.81 -6.88
N GLN A 138 -0.61 -15.01 -7.46
CA GLN A 138 0.72 -15.61 -7.66
C GLN A 138 1.66 -14.77 -8.55
N ASP A 139 1.10 -13.98 -9.47
CA ASP A 139 1.85 -13.12 -10.39
C ASP A 139 2.17 -11.76 -9.76
N GLY A 140 1.66 -11.48 -8.56
CA GLY A 140 1.84 -10.22 -7.83
C GLY A 140 0.81 -9.15 -8.18
N SER A 141 -0.21 -9.48 -8.97
CA SER A 141 -1.28 -8.53 -9.30
C SER A 141 -2.16 -8.32 -8.07
N PRO A 142 -2.42 -7.07 -7.65
CA PRO A 142 -3.38 -6.81 -6.58
C PRO A 142 -4.80 -7.24 -6.96
N ILE A 143 -5.43 -7.99 -6.07
CA ILE A 143 -6.85 -8.38 -6.07
C ILE A 143 -7.57 -7.45 -5.12
N LEU A 144 -8.61 -6.79 -5.61
CA LEU A 144 -9.55 -6.00 -4.80
C LEU A 144 -10.89 -6.71 -4.72
N ALA A 145 -11.54 -6.68 -3.56
CA ALA A 145 -12.96 -6.98 -3.42
C ALA A 145 -13.73 -5.65 -3.27
N VAL A 146 -14.51 -5.26 -4.28
CA VAL A 146 -15.14 -3.94 -4.32
C VAL A 146 -16.66 -4.03 -4.40
N SER A 147 -17.35 -3.23 -3.59
CA SER A 147 -18.80 -3.07 -3.66
C SER A 147 -19.18 -2.19 -4.85
N SER A 148 -20.22 -2.56 -5.59
CA SER A 148 -20.82 -1.76 -6.65
C SER A 148 -21.33 -0.39 -6.19
N LEU A 149 -21.55 -0.21 -4.88
CA LEU A 149 -22.00 1.04 -4.28
C LEU A 149 -20.87 2.05 -4.05
N ALA A 150 -19.61 1.58 -3.98
CA ALA A 150 -18.46 2.41 -3.65
C ALA A 150 -18.09 3.42 -4.76
N GLY A 151 -17.61 4.59 -4.36
CA GLY A 151 -17.17 5.64 -5.29
C GLY A 151 -16.05 5.18 -6.22
N HIS A 152 -15.04 4.48 -5.69
CA HIS A 152 -13.96 3.93 -6.53
C HIS A 152 -14.46 2.87 -7.52
N SER A 153 -15.50 2.10 -7.19
CA SER A 153 -16.07 1.11 -8.11
C SER A 153 -16.75 1.76 -9.30
N LYS A 154 -17.47 2.85 -9.05
CA LYS A 154 -18.02 3.69 -10.12
C LYS A 154 -16.88 4.24 -10.95
N ASN A 155 -15.88 4.87 -10.33
CA ASN A 155 -14.71 5.42 -11.03
C ASN A 155 -14.04 4.39 -11.96
N LEU A 156 -13.79 3.17 -11.47
CA LEU A 156 -13.18 2.08 -12.23
C LEU A 156 -14.06 1.57 -13.40
N SER A 157 -15.39 1.66 -13.28
CA SER A 157 -16.30 1.37 -14.40
C SER A 157 -16.24 2.41 -15.52
N GLY A 158 -15.89 3.66 -15.21
CA GLY A 158 -15.70 4.72 -16.21
C GLY A 158 -14.31 4.72 -16.84
N SER A 159 -13.28 4.36 -16.05
CA SER A 159 -11.90 4.20 -16.51
C SER A 159 -11.21 3.12 -15.69
N SER A 160 -10.74 2.06 -16.35
CA SER A 160 -9.99 0.99 -15.70
C SER A 160 -8.62 1.45 -15.17
N LYS A 161 -8.12 2.62 -15.62
CA LYS A 161 -6.79 3.13 -15.26
C LYS A 161 -6.75 3.62 -13.83
N CYS A 162 -5.87 3.02 -13.05
CA CYS A 162 -5.68 3.33 -11.65
C CYS A 162 -4.22 3.16 -11.21
N SER A 163 -3.93 3.60 -10.00
CA SER A 163 -2.70 3.23 -9.30
C SER A 163 -2.99 2.86 -7.85
N LEU A 164 -2.26 1.88 -7.33
CA LEU A 164 -2.32 1.47 -5.93
C LEU A 164 -1.01 1.88 -5.24
N LEU A 165 -1.12 2.77 -4.25
CA LEU A 165 0.00 3.15 -3.38
C LEU A 165 0.00 2.27 -2.13
N VAL A 166 1.16 1.72 -1.79
CA VAL A 166 1.37 0.87 -0.63
C VAL A 166 2.59 1.36 0.12
N ALA A 167 2.43 1.77 1.36
CA ALA A 167 3.53 2.07 2.27
C ALA A 167 3.87 0.82 3.07
N LYS A 168 5.16 0.47 3.18
CA LYS A 168 5.61 -0.64 4.03
C LYS A 168 5.28 -0.38 5.50
N ASP A 169 5.59 0.82 5.96
CA ASP A 169 5.13 1.37 7.23
C ASP A 169 4.41 2.70 6.94
N PRO A 170 3.09 2.80 7.15
CA PRO A 170 2.33 4.03 6.91
C PRO A 170 2.71 5.21 7.79
N GLU A 171 3.31 4.96 8.97
CA GLU A 171 3.70 5.99 9.92
C GLU A 171 5.14 6.48 9.71
N ASP A 172 5.99 5.67 9.06
CA ASP A 172 7.36 6.05 8.71
C ASP A 172 7.45 6.61 7.28
N ARG A 173 7.52 7.95 7.19
CA ARG A 173 7.69 8.67 5.93
C ARG A 173 9.01 8.33 5.20
N THR A 174 10.00 7.79 5.91
CA THR A 174 11.30 7.43 5.35
C THR A 174 11.35 5.99 4.84
N ASP A 175 10.39 5.12 5.18
CA ASP A 175 10.37 3.75 4.68
C ASP A 175 9.90 3.69 3.21
N THR A 176 9.85 2.49 2.67
CA THR A 176 9.57 2.20 1.27
C THR A 176 8.08 2.42 0.96
N VAL A 177 7.82 3.22 -0.06
CA VAL A 177 6.51 3.42 -0.66
C VAL A 177 6.52 2.91 -2.10
N ILE A 178 5.56 2.05 -2.41
CA ILE A 178 5.39 1.40 -3.71
C ILE A 178 4.15 1.98 -4.38
N THR A 179 4.24 2.26 -5.68
CA THR A 179 3.10 2.62 -6.52
C THR A 179 2.99 1.64 -7.68
N VAL A 180 1.92 0.88 -7.71
CA VAL A 180 1.57 -0.01 -8.82
C VAL A 180 0.66 0.75 -9.77
N TYR A 181 1.10 1.01 -10.99
CA TYR A 181 0.26 1.55 -12.06
C TYR A 181 -0.33 0.40 -12.86
N GLY A 182 -1.64 0.42 -13.13
CA GLY A 182 -2.28 -0.68 -13.83
C GLY A 182 -3.68 -0.38 -14.36
N ASP A 183 -4.26 -1.41 -14.96
CA ASP A 183 -5.65 -1.42 -15.41
C ASP A 183 -6.44 -2.41 -14.53
N ALA A 184 -7.53 -1.95 -13.91
CA ALA A 184 -8.44 -2.78 -13.15
C ALA A 184 -9.36 -3.57 -14.09
N THR A 185 -9.31 -4.89 -14.00
CA THR A 185 -10.11 -5.81 -14.83
C THR A 185 -10.96 -6.71 -13.93
N PRO A 186 -12.26 -6.91 -14.25
CA PRO A 186 -13.08 -7.89 -13.55
C PRO A 186 -12.46 -9.30 -13.61
N VAL A 187 -12.60 -10.03 -12.52
CA VAL A 187 -12.27 -11.46 -12.46
C VAL A 187 -13.35 -12.25 -13.18
N SER A 188 -12.95 -13.24 -13.98
CA SER A 188 -13.86 -14.14 -14.67
C SER A 188 -14.58 -15.08 -13.70
N ASP A 189 -15.73 -15.63 -14.09
CA ASP A 189 -16.46 -16.56 -13.23
C ASP A 189 -15.65 -17.86 -12.99
N GLU A 190 -14.82 -18.26 -13.96
CA GLU A 190 -13.93 -19.42 -13.88
C GLU A 190 -12.80 -19.24 -12.85
N GLU A 191 -12.29 -18.02 -12.68
CA GLU A 191 -11.19 -17.70 -11.75
C GLU A 191 -11.69 -17.31 -10.34
N LYS A 192 -12.99 -17.07 -10.19
CA LYS A 192 -13.59 -16.46 -9.00
C LYS A 192 -13.25 -17.20 -7.70
N ASP A 193 -13.34 -18.52 -7.68
CA ASP A 193 -13.08 -19.33 -6.48
C ASP A 193 -11.61 -19.32 -6.06
N ALA A 194 -10.70 -19.34 -7.04
CA ALA A 194 -9.27 -19.28 -6.80
C ALA A 194 -8.88 -17.89 -6.24
N VAL A 195 -9.41 -16.82 -6.85
CA VAL A 195 -9.17 -15.44 -6.42
C VAL A 195 -9.76 -15.18 -5.04
N ARG A 196 -10.99 -15.66 -4.78
CA ARG A 196 -11.62 -15.59 -3.47
C ARG A 196 -10.75 -16.26 -2.40
N SER A 197 -10.25 -17.45 -2.68
CA SER A 197 -9.39 -18.20 -1.77
C SER A 197 -8.06 -17.47 -1.48
N ALA A 198 -7.47 -16.84 -2.50
CA ALA A 198 -6.26 -16.03 -2.34
C ALA A 198 -6.53 -14.78 -1.48
N TYR A 199 -7.64 -14.09 -1.72
CA TYR A 199 -8.04 -12.90 -0.97
C TYR A 199 -8.31 -13.22 0.51
N LEU A 200 -9.11 -14.25 0.80
CA LEU A 200 -9.45 -14.65 2.16
C LEU A 200 -8.26 -15.21 2.96
N ARG A 201 -7.21 -15.68 2.30
CA ARG A 201 -5.96 -16.04 2.98
C ARG A 201 -5.31 -14.84 3.66
N ARG A 202 -5.52 -13.63 3.12
CA ARG A 202 -4.98 -12.37 3.66
C ARG A 202 -6.01 -11.62 4.50
N HIS A 203 -7.31 -11.83 4.23
CA HIS A 203 -8.44 -11.21 4.92
C HIS A 203 -9.46 -12.27 5.38
N PRO A 204 -9.12 -13.09 6.41
CA PRO A 204 -9.95 -14.23 6.81
C PRO A 204 -11.33 -13.83 7.34
N GLU A 205 -11.49 -12.61 7.83
CA GLU A 205 -12.75 -12.06 8.34
C GLU A 205 -13.64 -11.43 7.27
N ALA A 206 -13.21 -11.38 6.00
CA ALA A 206 -13.92 -10.70 4.93
C ALA A 206 -15.13 -11.48 4.36
N PHE A 207 -16.07 -11.88 5.22
CA PHE A 207 -17.27 -12.63 4.81
C PHE A 207 -18.18 -11.87 3.81
N TRP A 208 -18.07 -10.54 3.76
CA TRP A 208 -18.85 -9.67 2.87
C TRP A 208 -18.45 -9.79 1.39
N VAL A 209 -17.32 -10.43 1.06
CA VAL A 209 -16.91 -10.63 -0.35
C VAL A 209 -17.88 -11.51 -1.13
N ASP A 210 -18.74 -12.26 -0.43
CA ASP A 210 -19.78 -13.11 -1.02
C ASP A 210 -21.13 -12.39 -1.23
N PHE A 211 -21.24 -11.13 -0.81
CA PHE A 211 -22.46 -10.36 -1.02
C PHE A 211 -22.64 -10.01 -2.50
N GLY A 212 -23.90 -9.97 -2.95
CA GLY A 212 -24.22 -9.79 -4.37
C GLY A 212 -23.81 -8.43 -4.96
N ASP A 213 -23.51 -7.44 -4.11
CA ASP A 213 -22.98 -6.15 -4.55
C ASP A 213 -21.44 -6.14 -4.64
N PHE A 214 -20.73 -7.16 -4.16
CA PHE A 214 -19.27 -7.26 -4.24
C PHE A 214 -18.81 -8.04 -5.47
N ARG A 215 -17.67 -7.63 -6.01
CA ARG A 215 -16.96 -8.34 -7.09
C ARG A 215 -15.46 -8.23 -6.92
N PHE A 216 -14.75 -9.22 -7.43
CA PHE A 216 -13.29 -9.18 -7.47
C PHE A 216 -12.79 -8.47 -8.74
N LEU A 217 -11.76 -7.65 -8.58
CA LEU A 217 -11.01 -7.01 -9.66
C LEU A 217 -9.53 -7.34 -9.50
N HIS A 218 -8.84 -7.60 -10.61
CA HIS A 218 -7.38 -7.54 -10.66
C HIS A 218 -6.92 -6.16 -11.10
N ILE A 219 -5.93 -5.58 -10.43
CA ILE A 219 -5.12 -4.51 -11.01
C ILE A 219 -4.00 -5.20 -11.79
N LYS A 220 -4.11 -5.28 -13.12
CA LYS A 220 -3.05 -5.84 -13.96
C LYS A 220 -1.91 -4.82 -14.05
N PRO A 221 -0.72 -5.09 -13.46
CA PRO A 221 0.35 -4.11 -13.42
C PRO A 221 0.83 -3.74 -14.84
N LYS A 222 1.16 -2.47 -15.02
CA LYS A 222 1.87 -1.94 -16.19
C LYS A 222 3.29 -1.53 -15.83
N ALA A 223 3.43 -0.88 -14.68
CA ALA A 223 4.69 -0.51 -14.08
C ALA A 223 4.56 -0.53 -12.56
N VAL A 224 5.64 -0.88 -11.86
CA VAL A 224 5.73 -0.83 -10.40
C VAL A 224 6.89 0.08 -10.04
N ARG A 225 6.58 1.21 -9.42
CA ARG A 225 7.57 2.20 -8.98
C ARG A 225 7.73 2.12 -7.47
N TYR A 226 8.93 2.39 -6.98
CA TYR A 226 9.16 2.57 -5.56
C TYR A 226 10.01 3.81 -5.26
N VAL A 227 9.87 4.31 -4.04
CA VAL A 227 10.76 5.28 -3.41
C VAL A 227 11.00 4.85 -1.97
N SER A 228 12.22 5.00 -1.48
CA SER A 228 12.61 4.71 -0.09
C SER A 228 13.59 5.75 0.41
N GLY A 229 13.60 6.00 1.72
CA GLY A 229 14.52 6.95 2.35
C GLY A 229 14.25 8.41 2.01
N VAL A 230 12.98 8.79 1.77
CA VAL A 230 12.60 10.18 1.51
C VAL A 230 13.05 11.07 2.67
N ALA A 231 13.69 12.20 2.35
CA ALA A 231 14.26 13.13 3.33
C ALA A 231 15.37 12.52 4.22
N THR A 232 16.04 11.45 3.75
CA THR A 232 17.24 10.88 4.39
C THR A 232 18.45 11.00 3.47
N ALA A 233 19.64 10.71 3.99
CA ALA A 233 20.85 10.61 3.18
C ALA A 233 20.86 9.38 2.24
N ILE A 234 19.94 8.43 2.39
CA ILE A 234 19.90 7.18 1.63
C ILE A 234 18.59 7.14 0.84
N LEU A 235 18.48 7.97 -0.21
CA LEU A 235 17.33 7.97 -1.11
C LEU A 235 17.47 6.88 -2.18
N GLY A 236 16.53 5.95 -2.22
CA GLY A 236 16.41 4.93 -3.26
C GLY A 236 15.15 5.14 -4.10
N SER A 237 15.23 4.92 -5.41
CA SER A 237 14.04 4.88 -6.26
C SER A 237 14.28 4.04 -7.51
N GLY A 238 13.23 3.46 -8.05
CA GLY A 238 13.30 2.70 -9.29
C GLY A 238 11.91 2.35 -9.81
N GLU A 239 11.87 1.78 -11.01
CA GLU A 239 10.65 1.32 -11.66
C GLU A 239 10.94 -0.02 -12.35
N PHE A 240 9.98 -0.93 -12.26
CA PHE A 240 10.01 -2.24 -12.92
C PHE A 240 8.84 -2.33 -13.89
N SER A 241 9.08 -2.97 -15.03
CA SER A 241 8.03 -3.36 -15.95
C SER A 241 7.16 -4.48 -15.37
N ALA A 242 5.97 -4.66 -15.93
CA ALA A 242 5.08 -5.75 -15.54
C ALA A 242 5.71 -7.16 -15.69
N ALA A 243 6.56 -7.35 -16.70
CA ALA A 243 7.21 -8.64 -16.95
C ALA A 243 8.26 -8.95 -15.89
N GLU A 244 9.16 -7.99 -15.62
CA GLU A 244 10.17 -8.12 -14.57
C GLU A 244 9.52 -8.36 -13.20
N PHE A 245 8.46 -7.61 -12.89
CA PHE A 245 7.77 -7.74 -11.60
C PHE A 245 7.10 -9.11 -11.42
N LYS A 246 6.52 -9.66 -12.49
CA LYS A 246 5.90 -10.98 -12.48
C LYS A 246 6.92 -12.11 -12.29
N GLU A 247 8.12 -11.98 -12.86
CA GLU A 247 9.19 -12.98 -12.74
C GLU A 247 9.87 -12.97 -11.37
N ALA A 248 9.83 -11.84 -10.67
CA ALA A 248 10.40 -11.71 -9.33
C ALA A 248 9.72 -12.62 -8.31
N LYS A 249 10.50 -13.15 -7.37
CA LYS A 249 10.02 -14.06 -6.34
C LYS A 249 9.77 -13.31 -5.04
N VAL A 250 8.74 -13.75 -4.33
CA VAL A 250 8.53 -13.38 -2.93
C VAL A 250 9.57 -14.12 -2.09
N ASP A 251 10.24 -13.43 -1.18
CA ASP A 251 11.15 -14.05 -0.23
C ASP A 251 10.37 -15.03 0.67
N PRO A 252 10.69 -16.34 0.64
CA PRO A 252 9.97 -17.35 1.41
C PRO A 252 10.15 -17.18 2.92
N ILE A 253 11.15 -16.44 3.40
CA ILE A 253 11.39 -16.22 4.83
C ILE A 253 10.52 -15.09 5.38
N SER A 254 10.11 -14.14 4.54
CA SER A 254 9.29 -12.98 4.92
C SER A 254 7.98 -13.32 5.66
N GLN A 255 7.41 -14.51 5.46
CA GLN A 255 6.20 -14.97 6.15
C GLN A 255 6.38 -15.13 7.67
N PHE A 256 7.62 -15.34 8.14
CA PHE A 256 7.95 -15.50 9.55
C PHE A 256 8.33 -14.19 10.25
N SER A 257 8.31 -13.06 9.53
CA SER A 257 8.75 -11.75 10.02
C SER A 257 8.04 -11.35 11.33
N THR A 258 6.71 -11.29 11.35
CA THR A 258 5.92 -10.86 12.51
C THR A 258 6.22 -11.64 13.81
N PRO A 259 6.13 -12.99 13.85
CA PRO A 259 6.43 -13.72 15.08
C PRO A 259 7.89 -13.57 15.53
N ILE A 260 8.85 -13.57 14.59
CA ILE A 260 10.27 -13.41 14.93
C ILE A 260 10.55 -12.01 15.48
N THR A 261 10.13 -10.95 14.79
CA THR A 261 10.38 -9.58 15.22
C THR A 261 9.65 -9.26 16.52
N SER A 262 8.43 -9.76 16.72
CA SER A 262 7.69 -9.55 17.96
C SER A 262 8.40 -10.17 19.17
N HIS A 263 8.88 -11.41 19.05
CA HIS A 263 9.60 -12.08 20.14
C HIS A 263 10.96 -11.43 20.40
N MET A 264 11.75 -11.18 19.35
CA MET A 264 13.07 -10.56 19.49
C MET A 264 12.99 -9.15 20.08
N ASN A 265 12.05 -8.33 19.62
CA ASN A 265 11.91 -6.94 20.12
C ASN A 265 11.39 -6.87 21.55
N LYS A 266 10.59 -7.84 21.99
CA LYS A 266 10.00 -7.86 23.33
C LYS A 266 10.95 -8.43 24.38
N ASP A 267 11.57 -9.57 24.06
CA ASP A 267 12.27 -10.39 25.06
C ASP A 267 13.80 -10.34 24.90
N HIS A 268 14.30 -9.94 23.72
CA HIS A 268 15.72 -10.02 23.31
C HIS A 268 16.25 -8.74 22.66
N ALA A 269 15.76 -7.58 23.11
CA ALA A 269 16.16 -6.29 22.57
C ALA A 269 17.67 -6.02 22.76
N ASP A 270 18.24 -6.44 23.89
CA ASP A 270 19.66 -6.26 24.17
C ASP A 270 20.55 -7.18 23.33
N ASP A 271 20.11 -8.43 23.08
CA ASP A 271 20.80 -9.34 22.16
C ASP A 271 20.84 -8.75 20.74
N THR A 272 19.73 -8.13 20.30
CA THR A 272 19.65 -7.45 19.00
C THR A 272 20.63 -6.29 18.91
N LYS A 273 20.76 -5.47 19.96
CA LYS A 273 21.75 -4.38 20.01
C LYS A 273 23.18 -4.90 19.90
N LEU A 274 23.51 -6.00 20.57
CA LEU A 274 24.85 -6.61 20.52
C LEU A 274 25.17 -7.12 19.10
N ILE A 275 24.20 -7.76 18.43
CA ILE A 275 24.35 -8.20 17.03
C ILE A 275 24.63 -7.00 16.11
N VAL A 276 23.87 -5.91 16.26
CA VAL A 276 24.05 -4.68 15.47
C VAL A 276 25.41 -4.04 15.73
N GLN A 277 25.82 -3.89 16.98
CA GLN A 277 27.12 -3.34 17.36
C GLN A 277 28.27 -4.16 16.77
N HIS A 278 28.21 -5.49 16.89
CA HIS A 278 29.21 -6.39 16.33
C HIS A 278 29.29 -6.28 14.79
N SER A 279 28.14 -6.15 14.12
CA SER A 279 28.07 -6.19 12.66
C SER A 279 28.35 -4.84 11.98
N THR A 280 28.15 -3.73 12.70
CA THR A 280 28.26 -2.37 12.15
C THR A 280 29.41 -1.56 12.72
N SER A 281 29.98 -2.00 13.86
CA SER A 281 30.92 -1.22 14.67
C SER A 281 30.38 0.13 15.15
N VAL A 282 29.07 0.37 15.03
CA VAL A 282 28.41 1.58 15.53
C VAL A 282 28.14 1.38 17.02
N MET A 283 28.71 2.26 17.84
CA MET A 283 28.47 2.26 19.28
C MET A 283 27.03 2.74 19.57
N PRO A 284 26.33 2.14 20.55
CA PRO A 284 25.02 2.64 20.96
C PRO A 284 25.19 4.05 21.52
N TRP A 285 24.33 4.98 21.10
CA TRP A 285 24.23 6.29 21.73
C TRP A 285 23.83 6.07 23.21
N TYR A 286 24.65 6.59 24.14
CA TYR A 286 24.31 6.64 25.57
C TYR A 286 23.25 7.72 25.84
#